data_AF-C1DRR6-F1
#
_entry.id   AF-C1DRR6-F1
#
_cell.length_a   1.000
_cell.length_b   1.000
_cell.length_c   1.000
_cell.angle_alpha   90.00
_cell.angle_beta   90.00
_cell.angle_gamma   90.00
#
_symmetry.space_group_name_H-M   'P 1'
#
loop_
_entity.id
_entity.type
_entity.pdbx_description
1 polymer ?
#
loop_
_entity_poly.entity_id
_entity_poly.type
_entity_poly.pdbx_seq_one_letter_code
_entity_poly.pdbx_strand_id
1 'polypeptide(L)'
;MRHLKRILLGLILLLVAAATLVFVLENRQVATLVLFGWTTPQLPMAVFVSAALLLGLLASPLLGMLFYGRLRMQLASRQRQLVECQKELARLTEQPTAD
;
A
#
# COMPACT_ATOMS: atom_id res chain seq x y z
N MET A 1 10.44 10.65 11.98
CA MET A 1 9.51 9.71 11.31
C MET A 1 9.31 9.96 9.81
N ARG A 2 8.98 11.17 9.34
CA ARG A 2 8.69 11.44 7.90
C ARG A 2 9.89 11.23 6.96
N HIS A 3 11.09 11.68 7.35
CA HIS A 3 12.30 11.50 6.55
C HIS A 3 12.74 10.02 6.50
N LEU A 4 12.72 9.32 7.64
CA LEU A 4 13.03 7.89 7.70
C LEU A 4 12.10 7.07 6.80
N LYS A 5 10.79 7.35 6.81
CA LYS A 5 9.83 6.70 5.90
C LYS A 5 10.14 6.95 4.43
N ARG A 6 10.53 8.18 4.05
CA ARG A 6 10.92 8.50 2.67
C ARG A 6 12.21 7.81 2.25
N ILE A 7 13.21 7.77 3.13
CA ILE A 7 14.48 7.08 2.88
C ILE A 7 14.23 5.58 2.72
N LEU A 8 13.44 4.97 3.60
CA LEU A 8 13.09 3.55 3.51
C LEU A 8 12.34 3.23 2.21
N LEU A 9 11.41 4.11 1.81
CA LEU A 9 10.66 3.92 0.57
C LEU A 9 11.57 4.04 -0.67
N GLY A 10 12.50 5.00 -0.66
CA GLY A 10 13.54 5.11 -1.68
C GLY A 10 14.44 3.88 -1.74
N LEU A 11 14.84 3.33 -0.60
CA LEU A 11 15.65 2.12 -0.51
C LEU A 11 14.91 0.90 -1.09
N ILE A 12 13.63 0.74 -0.78
CA ILE A 12 12.80 -0.34 -1.34
C ILE A 12 12.70 -0.19 -2.87
N LEU A 13 12.41 1.02 -3.37
CA LEU A 13 12.38 1.30 -4.81
C LEU A 13 13.71 0.97 -5.49
N LEU A 14 14.84 1.36 -4.87
CA LEU A 14 16.17 1.06 -5.38
C LEU A 14 16.42 -0.45 -5.44
N LEU A 15 16.06 -1.19 -4.40
CA LEU A 15 16.24 -2.64 -4.33
C LEU A 15 15.39 -3.36 -5.38
N VAL A 16 14.15 -2.91 -5.57
CA VAL A 16 13.26 -3.41 -6.63
C VAL A 16 13.85 -3.14 -8.01
N ALA A 17 14.38 -1.93 -8.26
CA ALA A 17 15.02 -1.60 -9.52
C ALA A 17 16.27 -2.46 -9.78
N ALA A 18 17.13 -2.64 -8.78
CA ALA A 18 18.30 -3.50 -8.86
C ALA A 18 17.94 -4.97 -9.12
N ALA A 19 16.94 -5.49 -8.39
CA ALA A 19 16.43 -6.84 -8.60
C ALA A 19 15.88 -7.03 -10.02
N THR A 20 15.15 -6.02 -10.53
CA THR A 20 14.61 -6.04 -11.90
C THR A 20 15.73 -6.07 -12.93
N LEU A 21 16.78 -5.26 -12.75
CA LEU A 21 17.95 -5.25 -13.63
C LEU A 21 18.64 -6.62 -13.67
N VAL A 22 18.99 -7.18 -12.52
CA VAL A 22 19.62 -8.51 -12.43
C VAL A 22 18.72 -9.57 -13.04
N PHE A 23 17.42 -9.53 -12.76
CA PHE A 23 16.46 -10.45 -13.34
C PHE A 23 16.42 -10.38 -14.86
N VAL A 24 16.41 -9.17 -15.43
CA VAL A 24 16.42 -8.96 -16.89
C VAL A 24 17.71 -9.48 -17.52
N LEU A 25 18.84 -9.25 -16.87
CA LEU A 25 20.15 -9.68 -17.33
C LEU A 25 20.33 -11.20 -17.31
N GLU A 26 19.85 -11.85 -16.25
CA GLU A 26 19.97 -13.31 -16.08
C GLU A 26 18.93 -14.06 -16.91
N ASN A 27 17.72 -13.52 -17.03
CA ASN A 27 16.59 -14.17 -17.69
C ASN A 27 16.38 -13.64 -19.11
N ARG A 28 17.45 -13.64 -19.92
CA ARG A 28 17.39 -13.32 -21.37
C ARG A 28 16.68 -14.39 -22.20
N GLN A 29 16.35 -15.52 -21.59
CA GLN A 29 15.66 -16.62 -22.25
C GLN A 29 14.28 -16.18 -22.76
N VAL A 30 13.99 -16.53 -24.01
CA VAL A 30 12.71 -16.25 -24.67
C VAL A 30 11.65 -17.22 -24.15
N ALA A 31 10.50 -16.68 -23.77
CA ALA A 31 9.37 -17.43 -23.24
C ALA A 31 8.06 -17.05 -23.94
N THR A 32 7.13 -17.99 -23.95
CA THR A 32 5.75 -17.80 -24.40
C THR A 32 4.85 -18.06 -23.22
N LEU A 33 3.96 -17.12 -22.88
CA LEU A 33 2.96 -17.33 -21.85
C LEU A 33 1.63 -17.69 -22.49
N VAL A 34 0.93 -18.65 -21.87
CA VAL A 34 -0.48 -18.91 -22.14
C VAL A 34 -1.28 -18.37 -20.96
N LEU A 35 -2.04 -17.32 -21.20
CA LEU A 35 -2.88 -16.65 -20.20
C LEU A 35 -4.34 -16.81 -20.61
N PHE A 36 -5.14 -17.50 -19.79
CA PHE A 36 -6.57 -17.69 -20.04
C PHE A 36 -6.88 -18.23 -21.45
N GLY A 37 -6.02 -19.12 -21.95
CA GLY A 37 -6.13 -19.72 -23.29
C GLY A 37 -5.56 -18.86 -24.43
N TRP A 38 -5.08 -17.65 -24.15
CA TRP A 38 -4.44 -16.77 -25.14
C TRP A 38 -2.93 -16.87 -25.06
N THR A 39 -2.28 -17.01 -26.21
CA THR A 39 -0.82 -17.11 -26.35
C THR A 39 -0.22 -15.73 -26.59
N THR A 40 0.81 -15.39 -25.82
CA THR A 40 1.58 -14.17 -26.04
C THR A 40 2.61 -14.39 -27.15
N PRO A 41 3.10 -13.33 -27.82
CA PRO A 41 4.29 -13.43 -28.66
C PRO A 41 5.51 -13.85 -27.83
N GLN A 42 6.50 -14.43 -28.50
CA GLN A 42 7.77 -14.83 -27.91
C GLN A 42 8.56 -13.59 -27.47
N LEU A 43 8.67 -13.39 -26.17
CA LEU A 43 9.41 -12.28 -25.57
C LEU A 43 10.33 -12.82 -24.46
N PRO A 44 11.42 -12.12 -24.12
CA PRO A 44 12.24 -12.50 -22.97
C PRO A 44 11.40 -12.59 -21.69
N MET A 45 11.62 -13.64 -20.88
CA MET A 45 10.90 -13.85 -19.62
C MET A 45 10.98 -12.62 -18.69
N ALA A 46 12.13 -11.93 -18.74
CA ALA A 46 12.37 -10.61 -18.19
C ALA A 46 11.21 -9.60 -18.39
N VAL A 47 10.66 -9.51 -19.61
CA VAL A 47 9.62 -8.54 -19.97
C VAL A 47 8.33 -8.82 -19.22
N PHE A 48 7.92 -10.09 -19.16
CA PHE A 48 6.67 -10.48 -18.49
C PHE A 48 6.73 -10.23 -16.99
N VAL A 49 7.82 -10.64 -16.34
CA VAL A 49 7.97 -10.47 -14.88
C VAL A 49 8.12 -9.00 -14.51
N SER A 50 8.89 -8.23 -15.29
CA SER A 50 9.03 -6.78 -15.06
C SER A 50 7.70 -6.06 -15.23
N ALA A 51 6.91 -6.41 -16.24
CA ALA A 51 5.58 -5.85 -16.45
C ALA A 51 4.63 -6.20 -15.29
N ALA A 52 4.61 -7.46 -14.84
CA ALA A 52 3.79 -7.87 -13.69
C ALA A 52 4.20 -7.12 -12.41
N LEU A 53 5.50 -6.91 -12.20
CA LEU A 53 6.02 -6.19 -11.04
C LEU A 53 5.62 -4.70 -11.09
N LEU A 54 5.72 -4.06 -12.25
CA LEU A 54 5.27 -2.68 -12.45
C LEU A 54 3.76 -2.55 -12.26
N LEU A 55 2.97 -3.49 -12.78
CA LEU A 55 1.52 -3.53 -12.59
C LEU A 55 1.16 -3.70 -11.12
N GLY A 56 1.84 -4.59 -10.39
CA GLY A 56 1.66 -4.75 -8.94
C GLY A 56 2.05 -3.48 -8.16
N LEU A 57 3.12 -2.79 -8.57
CA LEU A 57 3.54 -1.53 -7.97
C LEU A 57 2.51 -0.41 -8.20
N LEU A 58 1.87 -0.36 -9.37
CA LEU A 58 0.79 0.59 -9.65
C LEU A 58 -0.52 0.21 -8.95
N ALA A 59 -0.85 -1.08 -8.90
CA ALA A 59 -2.08 -1.58 -8.28
C ALA A 59 -2.07 -1.44 -6.75
N SER A 60 -0.90 -1.59 -6.11
CA SER A 60 -0.77 -1.54 -4.65
C SER A 60 -1.21 -0.22 -4.01
N PRO A 61 -0.87 0.99 -4.50
CA PRO A 61 -1.41 2.24 -3.97
C PRO A 61 -2.89 2.42 -4.25
N LEU A 62 -3.41 1.94 -5.39
CA LEU A 62 -4.86 1.97 -5.65
C LEU A 62 -5.62 1.12 -4.61
N LEU A 63 -5.19 -0.12 -4.41
CA LEU A 63 -5.76 -1.01 -3.40
C LEU A 63 -5.58 -0.43 -1.99
N GLY A 64 -4.39 0.07 -1.67
CA GLY A 64 -4.12 0.74 -0.41
C GLY A 64 -5.05 1.93 -0.17
N MET A 65 -5.31 2.76 -1.18
CA MET A 65 -6.21 3.91 -1.03
C MET A 65 -7.66 3.46 -0.75
N LEU A 66 -8.13 2.40 -1.40
CA LEU A 66 -9.45 1.83 -1.16
C LEU A 66 -9.58 1.26 0.27
N PHE A 67 -8.60 0.46 0.72
CA PHE A 67 -8.64 -0.17 2.05
C PHE A 67 -8.37 0.82 3.19
N TYR A 68 -7.29 1.60 3.11
CA TYR A 68 -6.93 2.57 4.15
C TYR A 68 -7.85 3.79 4.16
N GLY A 69 -8.45 4.17 3.03
CA GLY A 69 -9.43 5.24 2.95
C GLY A 69 -10.66 4.96 3.81
N ARG A 70 -11.21 3.75 3.71
CA ARG A 70 -12.35 3.31 4.55
C ARG A 70 -11.99 3.29 6.03
N LEU A 71 -10.81 2.78 6.37
CA LEU A 71 -10.34 2.73 7.76
C LEU A 71 -10.16 4.13 8.36
N ARG A 72 -9.64 5.08 7.58
CA ARG A 72 -9.50 6.48 8.00
C ARG A 72 -10.83 7.16 8.23
N MET A 73 -11.83 6.91 7.38
CA MET A 73 -13.19 7.44 7.60
C MET A 73 -13.79 6.92 8.91
N GLN A 74 -13.60 5.64 9.24
CA GLN A 74 -14.06 5.07 10.51
C GLN A 74 -13.30 5.60 11.72
N LEU A 75 -11.99 5.84 11.60
CA LEU A 75 -11.20 6.45 12.67
C LEU A 75 -11.61 7.92 12.91
N ALA A 76 -11.91 8.65 11.84
CA ALA A 76 -12.37 10.04 11.92
C ALA A 76 -13.74 10.15 12.63
N SER A 77 -14.64 9.20 12.42
CA SER A 77 -15.92 9.16 13.16
C SER A 77 -15.75 8.76 14.62
N ARG A 78 -14.88 7.79 14.93
CA ARG A 78 -14.58 7.39 16.32
C ARG A 78 -13.90 8.50 17.12
N GLN A 79 -13.01 9.27 16.49
CA GLN A 79 -12.41 10.44 17.13
C GLN A 79 -13.46 11.47 17.58
N ARG A 80 -14.52 11.68 16.79
CA ARG A 80 -15.62 12.59 17.17
C ARG A 80 -16.36 12.09 18.40
N GLN A 81 -16.66 10.79 18.45
CA GLN A 81 -17.32 10.16 19.60
C GLN A 81 -16.46 10.24 20.87
N LEU A 82 -15.13 10.07 20.77
CA LEU A 82 -14.24 10.21 21.91
C LEU A 82 -14.23 11.64 22.48
N VAL A 83 -14.29 12.65 21.60
CA VAL A 83 -14.36 14.05 22.03
C VAL A 83 -15.70 14.36 22.72
N GLU A 84 -16.81 13.82 22.22
CA GLU A 84 -18.12 13.98 22.86
C GLU A 84 -18.18 13.24 24.21
N CYS A 85 -17.70 11.99 24.27
CA CYS A 85 -17.65 11.21 25.50
C CYS A 85 -16.72 11.87 26.56
N GLN A 86 -15.60 12.46 26.14
CA GLN A 86 -14.76 13.27 27.03
C GLN A 86 -15.50 14.48 27.59
N LYS A 87 -16.31 15.16 26.78
CA LYS A 87 -17.11 16.31 27.24
C LYS A 87 -18.19 15.89 28.24
N GLU A 88 -18.81 14.73 28.05
CA GLU A 88 -19.76 14.18 29.03
C GLU A 88 -19.08 13.84 30.34
N LEU A 89 -17.92 13.19 30.31
CA LEU A 89 -17.14 12.92 31.52
C LEU A 89 -16.74 14.22 32.23
N ALA A 90 -16.30 15.24 31.49
CA ALA A 90 -15.99 16.54 32.08
C ALA A 90 -17.22 17.19 32.74
N ARG A 91 -18.41 17.09 32.12
CA ARG A 91 -19.66 17.56 32.73
C ARG A 91 -20.05 16.80 33.98
N LEU A 92 -19.89 15.48 34.00
CA LEU A 92 -20.17 14.64 35.17
C LEU A 92 -19.19 14.91 36.32
N THR A 93 -17.95 15.30 35.98
CA THR A 93 -16.93 15.68 36.97
C THR A 93 -17.19 17.08 37.53
N GLU A 94 -17.76 18.00 36.73
CA GLU A 94 -18.12 19.34 37.17
C GLU A 94 -19.50 19.45 37.82
N GLN A 95 -20.39 18.47 37.66
CA GLN A 95 -21.57 18.36 38.52
C GLN A 95 -21.09 18.08 39.94
N PRO A 96 -21.15 19.05 40.86
CA PRO A 96 -20.77 18.83 42.24
C PRO A 96 -21.65 17.71 42.74
N THR A 97 -21.02 16.69 43.33
CA THR A 97 -21.69 15.64 44.10
C THR A 97 -22.71 16.29 45.00
N ALA A 98 -23.97 16.26 44.56
CA ALA A 98 -25.11 16.81 45.28
C ALA A 98 -25.48 15.78 46.33
N ASP A 99 -24.70 15.77 47.40
CA ASP A 99 -25.01 15.14 48.69
C ASP A 99 -24.67 16.14 49.81
#